data_AF-A0A9P3AVM4-F1
#
_entry.id   AF-A0A9P3AVM4-F1
#
_cell.length_a   1.000
_cell.length_b   1.000
_cell.length_c   1.000
_cell.angle_alpha   90.00
_cell.angle_beta   90.00
_cell.angle_gamma   90.00
#
_symmetry.space_group_name_H-M   'P 1'
#
loop_
_entity.id
_entity.type
_entity.pdbx_description
1 polymer ?
#
loop_
_entity_poly.entity_id
_entity_poly.type
_entity_poly.pdbx_seq_one_letter_code
_entity_poly.pdbx_strand_id
1 'polypeptide(L)'
;MSPPDQLFGVNESGLPKVVLSDLPDTPRQDVILPICYRGTKYALTVAHALGFGIYRNKGLVQLFDDTGLWEDIGYATISGNFDSAGKEIRLKRKDDCSPNFFDKCKVSESAMQCITFKDKEEQYDWLLEDIKYNLENEEIEEDDILIILTDPLTGYEESRTVVKKLLEHNLKSYIVGITNDREIIFIEKSIAISSIYRAKGNEAPLVYVLNSQSCFDGVELTKKRNILFTAITRSRAWVNILGYNEVDNDMDELYKEVQKVIDKKFIFEFIVPTKEEAAKLRIIHKDRPHDSKERIRKGKACKKFLDGLDEDEKDLVGYGRNYNE
;
A
#
# COMPACT_ATOMS: atom_id res chain seq x y z
N MET A 1 -9.85 -10.21 4.31
CA MET A 1 -10.68 -11.42 4.23
C MET A 1 -10.94 -12.00 5.62
N SER A 2 -12.16 -11.78 6.16
CA SER A 2 -12.61 -12.32 7.45
C SER A 2 -12.31 -13.82 7.59
N PRO A 3 -12.06 -14.33 8.81
CA PRO A 3 -11.71 -15.73 9.01
C PRO A 3 -12.83 -16.67 8.52
N PRO A 4 -12.51 -17.92 8.11
CA PRO A 4 -13.47 -18.82 7.45
C PRO A 4 -14.77 -19.06 8.23
N ASP A 5 -14.74 -18.99 9.57
CA ASP A 5 -15.93 -19.09 10.41
C ASP A 5 -16.86 -17.88 10.33
N GLN A 6 -16.32 -16.70 10.05
CA GLN A 6 -17.13 -15.51 9.79
C GLN A 6 -17.66 -15.46 8.35
N LEU A 7 -16.88 -15.95 7.39
CA LEU A 7 -17.30 -15.97 5.97
C LEU A 7 -18.28 -17.09 5.66
N PHE A 8 -18.04 -18.28 6.22
CA PHE A 8 -18.77 -19.51 5.88
C PHE A 8 -19.62 -20.03 7.04
N GLY A 9 -19.57 -19.37 8.21
CA GLY A 9 -20.31 -19.76 9.40
C GLY A 9 -19.71 -20.95 10.14
N VAL A 10 -20.40 -21.38 11.19
CA VAL A 10 -20.10 -22.58 11.97
C VAL A 10 -21.15 -23.67 11.71
N ASN A 11 -20.77 -24.93 11.90
CA ASN A 11 -21.68 -26.07 11.90
C ASN A 11 -22.47 -26.16 13.23
N GLU A 12 -23.39 -27.11 13.33
CA GLU A 12 -24.22 -27.34 14.53
C GLU A 12 -23.40 -27.64 15.80
N SER A 13 -22.15 -28.07 15.64
CA SER A 13 -21.20 -28.33 16.74
C SER A 13 -20.33 -27.13 17.11
N GLY A 14 -20.54 -25.96 16.49
CA GLY A 14 -19.78 -24.73 16.75
C GLY A 14 -18.40 -24.66 16.08
N LEU A 15 -18.07 -25.61 15.19
CA LEU A 15 -16.82 -25.61 14.44
C LEU A 15 -16.97 -24.87 13.09
N PRO A 16 -15.92 -24.20 12.58
CA PRO A 16 -15.97 -23.54 11.27
C PRO A 16 -16.40 -24.50 10.16
N LYS A 17 -17.36 -24.09 9.30
CA LYS A 17 -17.79 -24.93 8.15
C LYS A 17 -16.67 -25.16 7.14
N VAL A 18 -15.76 -24.21 7.02
CA VAL A 18 -14.55 -24.31 6.20
C VAL A 18 -13.36 -24.25 7.12
N VAL A 19 -12.52 -25.29 7.08
CA VAL A 19 -11.24 -25.35 7.79
C VAL A 19 -10.15 -25.41 6.74
N LEU A 20 -9.28 -24.40 6.73
CA LEU A 20 -8.07 -24.44 5.91
C LEU A 20 -7.05 -25.31 6.63
N SER A 21 -6.69 -26.43 6.03
CA SER A 21 -5.70 -27.37 6.56
C SER A 21 -4.73 -27.80 5.47
N ASP A 22 -3.44 -27.69 5.75
CA ASP A 22 -2.40 -28.23 4.89
C ASP A 22 -2.18 -29.71 5.23
N LEU A 23 -2.93 -30.59 4.56
CA LEU A 23 -2.75 -32.04 4.68
C LEU A 23 -1.59 -32.49 3.77
N PRO A 24 -0.78 -33.48 4.20
CA PRO A 24 0.24 -34.10 3.34
C PRO A 24 -0.39 -34.62 2.03
N ASP A 25 0.30 -34.47 0.90
CA ASP A 25 -0.15 -34.86 -0.44
C ASP A 25 -1.47 -34.22 -0.94
N THR A 26 -1.88 -33.09 -0.35
CA THR A 26 -2.97 -32.26 -0.88
C THR A 26 -2.46 -30.88 -1.31
N PRO A 27 -3.09 -30.25 -2.31
CA PRO A 27 -2.81 -28.85 -2.63
C PRO A 27 -3.01 -27.99 -1.38
N ARG A 28 -2.02 -27.14 -1.07
CA ARG A 28 -2.13 -26.18 0.04
C ARG A 28 -3.38 -25.34 -0.14
N GLN A 29 -4.14 -25.22 0.95
CA GLN A 29 -5.42 -24.51 0.92
C GLN A 29 -5.24 -23.00 1.14
N ASP A 30 -4.05 -22.58 1.61
CA ASP A 30 -3.58 -21.20 1.65
C ASP A 30 -2.09 -21.15 1.29
N VAL A 31 -1.67 -20.17 0.50
CA VAL A 31 -0.28 -20.03 0.05
C VAL A 31 0.13 -18.58 0.19
N ILE A 32 1.05 -18.31 1.11
CA ILE A 32 1.77 -17.04 1.12
C ILE A 32 2.73 -17.06 -0.06
N LEU A 33 2.62 -16.06 -0.95
CA LEU A 33 3.50 -15.90 -2.09
C LEU A 33 4.69 -15.01 -1.69
N PRO A 34 5.88 -15.56 -1.45
CA PRO A 34 7.05 -14.75 -1.09
C PRO A 34 7.56 -13.90 -2.26
N ILE A 35 7.24 -14.33 -3.49
CA ILE A 35 7.69 -13.69 -4.72
C ILE A 35 6.64 -12.69 -5.18
N CYS A 36 7.07 -11.43 -5.31
CA CYS A 36 6.31 -10.46 -6.09
C CYS A 36 6.66 -10.67 -7.56
N TYR A 37 5.66 -10.90 -8.42
CA TYR A 37 5.88 -11.15 -9.85
C TYR A 37 5.66 -9.91 -10.72
N ARG A 38 5.10 -8.84 -10.15
CA ARG A 38 4.46 -7.78 -10.94
C ARG A 38 5.03 -6.38 -10.74
N GLY A 39 5.75 -6.12 -9.64
CA GLY A 39 6.32 -4.80 -9.31
C GLY A 39 7.82 -4.84 -9.02
N THR A 40 8.47 -3.68 -9.07
CA THR A 40 9.90 -3.56 -8.79
C THR A 40 10.21 -3.84 -7.31
N LYS A 41 11.40 -4.39 -7.04
CA LYS A 41 11.87 -4.60 -5.65
C LYS A 41 11.97 -3.27 -4.89
N TYR A 42 12.29 -2.19 -5.59
CA TYR A 42 12.43 -0.85 -5.03
C TYR A 42 11.10 -0.31 -4.50
N ALA A 43 10.07 -0.28 -5.35
CA ALA A 43 8.74 0.17 -4.96
C ALA A 43 8.18 -0.66 -3.79
N LEU A 44 8.32 -2.00 -3.85
CA LEU A 44 7.82 -2.88 -2.80
C LEU A 44 8.58 -2.72 -1.48
N THR A 45 9.90 -2.56 -1.51
CA THR A 45 10.68 -2.36 -0.28
C THR A 45 10.39 -0.98 0.33
N VAL A 46 10.21 0.07 -0.48
CA VAL A 46 9.76 1.38 0.02
C VAL A 46 8.36 1.29 0.61
N ALA A 47 7.42 0.63 -0.07
CA ALA A 47 6.06 0.43 0.44
C ALA A 47 6.07 -0.24 1.82
N HIS A 48 6.83 -1.33 2.00
CA HIS A 48 6.98 -1.97 3.30
C HIS A 48 7.63 -1.03 4.33
N ALA A 49 8.69 -0.31 3.96
CA ALA A 49 9.37 0.59 4.89
C ALA A 49 8.44 1.67 5.45
N LEU A 50 7.64 2.30 4.57
CA LEU A 50 6.65 3.30 4.93
C LEU A 50 5.48 2.69 5.70
N GLY A 51 5.02 1.50 5.28
CA GLY A 51 3.97 0.73 5.94
C GLY A 51 4.30 0.41 7.40
N PHE A 52 5.51 -0.10 7.66
CA PHE A 52 6.00 -0.43 9.00
C PHE A 52 6.54 0.79 9.75
N GLY A 53 6.78 1.92 9.08
CA GLY A 53 7.44 3.09 9.65
C GLY A 53 8.88 2.81 10.08
N ILE A 54 9.63 2.00 9.31
CA ILE A 54 10.99 1.56 9.65
C ILE A 54 11.92 2.75 9.93
N TYR A 55 11.81 3.81 9.13
CA TYR A 55 12.67 4.99 9.21
C TYR A 55 11.96 6.26 9.68
N ARG A 56 10.72 6.10 10.19
CA ARG A 56 9.92 7.18 10.75
C ARG A 56 10.60 7.73 12.01
N ASN A 57 10.74 9.05 12.07
CA ASN A 57 11.37 9.76 13.19
C ASN A 57 10.64 9.55 14.54
N LYS A 58 9.36 9.21 14.51
CA LYS A 58 8.48 8.93 15.65
C LYS A 58 8.37 7.43 15.98
N GLY A 59 9.24 6.59 15.40
CA GLY A 59 9.28 5.15 15.62
C GLY A 59 8.33 4.36 14.72
N LEU A 60 8.41 3.02 14.87
CA LEU A 60 7.64 2.05 14.10
C LEU A 60 6.13 2.34 14.17
N VAL A 61 5.45 2.10 13.06
CA VAL A 61 3.99 2.18 12.96
C VAL A 61 3.37 0.84 13.32
N GLN A 62 3.93 -0.24 12.81
CA GLN A 62 3.44 -1.60 13.04
C GLN A 62 4.60 -2.59 12.99
N LEU A 63 4.36 -3.82 13.45
CA LEU A 63 5.31 -4.93 13.39
C LEU A 63 4.55 -6.25 13.37
N PHE A 64 5.08 -7.26 12.68
CA PHE A 64 4.53 -8.61 12.72
C PHE A 64 4.68 -9.25 14.11
N ASP A 65 3.62 -9.94 14.55
CA ASP A 65 3.64 -10.75 15.79
C ASP A 65 4.48 -12.02 15.63
N ASP A 66 4.46 -12.59 14.43
CA ASP A 66 5.22 -13.76 14.05
C ASP A 66 6.39 -13.30 13.20
N THR A 67 7.59 -13.45 13.74
CA THR A 67 8.83 -12.95 13.14
C THR A 67 9.18 -13.72 11.87
N GLY A 68 8.69 -14.96 11.73
CA GLY A 68 8.81 -15.74 10.50
C GLY A 68 8.08 -15.11 9.31
N LEU A 69 7.12 -14.22 9.56
CA LEU A 69 6.40 -13.54 8.47
C LEU A 69 7.29 -12.67 7.61
N TRP A 70 8.39 -12.14 8.16
CA TRP A 70 9.38 -11.42 7.36
C TRP A 70 9.99 -12.33 6.29
N GLU A 71 10.27 -13.59 6.62
CA GLU A 71 10.76 -14.58 5.66
C GLU A 71 9.70 -14.94 4.61
N ASP A 72 8.44 -15.07 5.07
CA ASP A 72 7.28 -15.37 4.22
C ASP A 72 6.99 -14.27 3.20
N ILE A 73 7.20 -13.00 3.54
CA ILE A 73 7.06 -11.87 2.60
C ILE A 73 8.35 -11.57 1.81
N GLY A 74 9.35 -12.45 1.90
CA GLY A 74 10.53 -12.44 1.05
C GLY A 74 11.73 -11.69 1.60
N TYR A 75 11.82 -11.43 2.91
CA TYR A 75 13.01 -10.86 3.55
C TYR A 75 13.90 -11.93 4.17
N ALA A 76 15.16 -11.60 4.40
CA ALA A 76 16.13 -12.41 5.12
C ALA A 76 16.86 -11.55 6.15
N THR A 77 17.17 -12.14 7.31
CA THR A 77 17.95 -11.47 8.35
C THR A 77 19.43 -11.45 7.94
N ILE A 78 20.00 -10.25 7.81
CA ILE A 78 21.45 -10.07 7.60
C ILE A 78 22.19 -10.16 8.93
N SER A 79 21.66 -9.52 9.96
CA SER A 79 22.25 -9.51 11.30
C SER A 79 21.21 -9.22 12.38
N GLY A 80 21.50 -9.65 13.60
CA GLY A 80 20.56 -9.54 14.73
C GLY A 80 19.59 -10.73 14.78
N ASN A 81 18.67 -10.68 15.74
CA ASN A 81 17.56 -11.64 15.84
C ASN A 81 16.38 -10.98 16.54
N PHE A 82 15.17 -11.46 16.25
CA PHE A 82 13.95 -10.91 16.85
C PHE A 82 13.73 -11.29 18.32
N ASP A 83 14.51 -12.24 18.86
CA ASP A 83 14.44 -12.61 20.28
C ASP A 83 15.21 -11.64 21.18
N SER A 84 16.09 -10.82 20.59
CA SER A 84 16.92 -9.84 21.30
C SER A 84 16.24 -8.48 21.36
N ALA A 85 15.20 -8.35 22.20
CA ALA A 85 14.55 -7.06 22.45
C ALA A 85 15.57 -5.96 22.82
N GLY A 86 15.39 -4.77 22.26
CA GLY A 86 16.28 -3.62 22.46
C GLY A 86 17.57 -3.67 21.63
N LYS A 87 17.81 -4.72 20.83
CA LYS A 87 18.95 -4.79 19.91
C LYS A 87 18.53 -4.49 18.47
N GLU A 88 19.48 -4.03 17.68
CA GLU A 88 19.31 -3.78 16.26
C GLU A 88 19.15 -5.09 15.48
N ILE A 89 18.22 -5.08 14.53
CA ILE A 89 18.08 -6.10 13.50
C ILE A 89 18.20 -5.47 12.12
N ARG A 90 18.83 -6.20 11.20
CA ARG A 90 19.00 -5.79 9.80
C ARG A 90 18.36 -6.83 8.89
N LEU A 91 17.41 -6.41 8.06
CA LEU A 91 16.69 -7.27 7.11
C LEU A 91 16.91 -6.79 5.68
N LYS A 92 17.05 -7.70 4.72
CA LYS A 92 17.08 -7.37 3.29
C LYS A 92 16.11 -8.26 2.54
N ARG A 93 15.42 -7.69 1.54
CA ARG A 93 14.61 -8.47 0.60
C ARG A 93 15.51 -9.43 -0.17
N LYS A 94 15.16 -10.71 -0.23
CA LYS A 94 15.89 -11.72 -0.98
C LYS A 94 15.81 -11.40 -2.48
N ASP A 95 16.94 -11.57 -3.18
CA ASP A 95 17.05 -11.21 -4.59
C ASP A 95 16.17 -12.13 -5.48
N ASP A 96 15.88 -13.36 -5.03
CA ASP A 96 15.00 -14.33 -5.70
C ASP A 96 13.49 -14.06 -5.48
N CYS A 97 13.13 -13.13 -4.60
CA CYS A 97 11.74 -12.79 -4.28
C CYS A 97 11.20 -11.61 -5.11
N SER A 98 11.89 -11.26 -6.19
CA SER A 98 11.50 -10.23 -7.15
C SER A 98 11.77 -10.70 -8.58
N PRO A 99 11.10 -10.14 -9.60
CA PRO A 99 11.28 -10.60 -10.98
C PRO A 99 12.68 -10.25 -11.49
N ASN A 100 13.47 -11.26 -11.88
CA ASN A 100 14.79 -11.08 -12.47
C ASN A 100 14.76 -10.24 -13.78
N PHE A 101 13.59 -10.08 -14.40
CA PHE A 101 13.39 -9.17 -15.53
C PHE A 101 13.88 -7.74 -15.23
N PHE A 102 13.58 -7.20 -14.04
CA PHE A 102 13.98 -5.84 -13.69
C PHE A 102 15.51 -5.68 -13.59
N ASP A 103 16.19 -6.69 -13.05
CA ASP A 103 17.65 -6.69 -12.99
C ASP A 103 18.27 -6.80 -14.40
N LYS A 104 17.68 -7.61 -15.29
CA LYS A 104 18.11 -7.73 -16.70
C LYS A 104 17.92 -6.42 -17.48
N CYS A 105 16.81 -5.74 -17.26
CA CYS A 105 16.52 -4.43 -17.85
C CYS A 105 17.27 -3.29 -17.16
N LYS A 106 18.11 -3.58 -16.15
CA LYS A 106 18.87 -2.60 -15.36
C LYS A 106 17.98 -1.51 -14.76
N VAL A 107 16.75 -1.87 -14.39
CA VAL A 107 15.87 -0.97 -13.65
C VAL A 107 16.54 -0.62 -12.34
N SER A 108 16.59 0.66 -12.03
CA SER A 108 17.21 1.21 -10.82
C SER A 108 16.15 1.75 -9.86
N GLU A 109 16.60 2.25 -8.71
CA GLU A 109 15.74 2.96 -7.77
C GLU A 109 15.01 4.17 -8.40
N SER A 110 15.50 4.69 -9.53
CA SER A 110 14.85 5.78 -10.29
C SER A 110 13.45 5.43 -10.81
N ALA A 111 13.08 4.15 -10.83
CA ALA A 111 11.71 3.72 -11.13
C ALA A 111 10.71 4.11 -10.04
N MET A 112 11.19 4.61 -8.90
CA MET A 112 10.37 5.18 -7.84
C MET A 112 10.87 6.58 -7.50
N GLN A 113 9.95 7.53 -7.47
CA GLN A 113 10.23 8.90 -7.05
C GLN A 113 9.33 9.27 -5.88
N CYS A 114 9.85 10.09 -4.98
CA CYS A 114 9.08 10.73 -3.93
C CYS A 114 9.39 12.23 -4.01
N ILE A 115 8.38 13.07 -4.15
CA ILE A 115 8.56 14.50 -4.44
C ILE A 115 7.65 15.31 -3.51
N THR A 116 8.25 16.24 -2.77
CA THR A 116 7.52 17.26 -2.04
C THR A 116 7.36 18.51 -2.89
N PHE A 117 6.12 18.99 -3.04
CA PHE A 117 5.79 20.26 -3.66
C PHE A 117 5.49 21.32 -2.60
N LYS A 118 5.58 22.59 -2.99
CA LYS A 118 5.23 23.73 -2.15
C LYS A 118 3.75 23.73 -1.80
N ASP A 119 2.90 23.41 -2.76
CA ASP A 119 1.45 23.40 -2.60
C ASP A 119 0.77 22.44 -3.58
N LYS A 120 -0.54 22.33 -3.42
CA LYS A 120 -1.41 21.46 -4.21
C LYS A 120 -1.40 21.80 -5.70
N GLU A 121 -1.29 23.09 -6.06
CA GLU A 121 -1.32 23.49 -7.46
C GLU A 121 -0.02 23.11 -8.15
N GLU A 122 1.14 23.33 -7.51
CA GLU A 122 2.44 22.90 -8.04
C GLU A 122 2.50 21.38 -8.25
N GLN A 123 1.94 20.59 -7.33
CA GLN A 123 1.82 19.13 -7.51
C GLN A 123 1.05 18.78 -8.78
N TYR A 124 -0.06 19.46 -9.06
CA TYR A 124 -0.87 19.17 -10.24
C TYR A 124 -0.19 19.63 -11.53
N ASP A 125 0.49 20.77 -11.50
CA ASP A 125 1.23 21.27 -12.66
C ASP A 125 2.36 20.29 -13.02
N TRP A 126 3.12 19.83 -12.03
CA TRP A 126 4.14 18.81 -12.23
C TRP A 126 3.56 17.49 -12.74
N LEU A 127 2.44 17.02 -12.17
CA LEU A 127 1.75 15.81 -12.62
C LEU A 127 1.40 15.88 -14.11
N LEU A 128 0.89 17.02 -14.57
CA LEU A 128 0.50 17.23 -15.96
C LEU A 128 1.73 17.27 -16.88
N GLU A 129 2.80 17.91 -16.47
CA GLU A 129 4.06 17.96 -17.21
C GLU A 129 4.67 16.56 -17.36
N ASP A 130 4.72 15.79 -16.28
CA ASP A 130 5.27 14.44 -16.28
C ASP A 130 4.40 13.48 -17.13
N ILE A 131 3.07 13.54 -17.02
CA ILE A 131 2.18 12.75 -17.87
C ILE A 131 2.42 13.07 -19.35
N LYS A 132 2.45 14.35 -19.74
CA LYS A 132 2.72 14.73 -21.14
C LYS A 132 4.07 14.23 -21.62
N TYR A 133 5.10 14.39 -20.80
CA TYR A 133 6.45 13.92 -21.13
C TYR A 133 6.44 12.40 -21.37
N ASN A 134 5.81 11.62 -20.50
CA ASN A 134 5.75 10.16 -20.62
C ASN A 134 4.99 9.72 -21.88
N LEU A 135 3.86 10.36 -22.19
CA LEU A 135 3.05 10.06 -23.39
C LEU A 135 3.80 10.41 -24.69
N GLU A 136 4.61 11.48 -24.69
CA GLU A 136 5.31 11.96 -25.88
C GLU A 136 6.69 11.32 -26.08
N ASN A 137 7.39 10.92 -25.01
CA ASN A 137 8.81 10.58 -25.05
C ASN A 137 9.15 9.17 -24.51
N GLU A 138 8.30 8.55 -23.69
CA GLU A 138 8.62 7.30 -22.98
C GLU A 138 7.75 6.10 -23.42
N GLU A 139 7.05 6.22 -24.55
CA GLU A 139 6.17 5.16 -25.11
C GLU A 139 5.10 4.66 -24.12
N ILE A 140 4.67 5.52 -23.19
CA ILE A 140 3.56 5.25 -22.26
C ILE A 140 2.24 5.60 -22.95
N GLU A 141 1.25 4.73 -22.87
CA GLU A 141 -0.11 5.02 -23.34
C GLU A 141 -0.98 5.56 -22.20
N GLU A 142 -2.08 6.28 -22.50
CA GLU A 142 -2.91 6.86 -21.44
C GLU A 142 -3.50 5.81 -20.48
N ASP A 143 -3.83 4.62 -20.98
CA ASP A 143 -4.33 3.49 -20.20
C ASP A 143 -3.24 2.71 -19.45
N ASP A 144 -1.96 3.05 -19.64
CA ASP A 144 -0.86 2.59 -18.79
C ASP A 144 -0.73 3.41 -17.49
N ILE A 145 -1.51 4.48 -17.35
CA ILE A 145 -1.44 5.43 -16.24
C ILE A 145 -2.59 5.24 -15.26
N LEU A 146 -2.25 5.11 -13.97
CA LEU A 146 -3.20 5.11 -12.88
C LEU A 146 -2.86 6.20 -11.85
N ILE A 147 -3.80 7.10 -11.60
CA ILE A 147 -3.70 8.14 -10.57
C ILE A 147 -4.50 7.66 -9.35
N ILE A 148 -3.84 7.60 -8.19
CA ILE A 148 -4.43 7.17 -6.92
C ILE A 148 -4.42 8.33 -5.94
N LEU A 149 -5.61 8.70 -5.45
CA LEU A 149 -5.77 9.66 -4.37
C LEU A 149 -5.79 8.93 -3.03
N THR A 150 -4.91 9.34 -2.12
CA THR A 150 -4.68 8.65 -0.85
C THR A 150 -5.68 9.03 0.23
N ASP A 151 -6.27 10.23 0.20
CA ASP A 151 -7.30 10.62 1.16
C ASP A 151 -8.71 10.16 0.70
N PRO A 152 -9.36 9.22 1.39
CA PRO A 152 -10.68 8.77 1.00
C PRO A 152 -11.79 9.78 1.28
N LEU A 153 -11.57 10.76 2.17
CA LEU A 153 -12.58 11.76 2.52
C LEU A 153 -12.70 12.82 1.43
N THR A 154 -11.57 13.27 0.89
CA THR A 154 -11.53 14.31 -0.15
C THR A 154 -11.39 13.72 -1.56
N GLY A 155 -11.02 12.45 -1.69
CA GLY A 155 -10.69 11.81 -2.95
C GLY A 155 -11.75 11.92 -4.05
N TYR A 156 -13.04 12.02 -3.73
CA TYR A 156 -14.08 12.24 -4.74
C TYR A 156 -14.00 13.63 -5.39
N GLU A 157 -13.94 14.68 -4.58
CA GLU A 157 -13.86 16.07 -5.07
C GLU A 157 -12.51 16.31 -5.74
N GLU A 158 -11.42 15.78 -5.18
CA GLU A 158 -10.10 15.90 -5.78
C GLU A 158 -9.99 15.15 -7.12
N SER A 159 -10.64 14.00 -7.26
CA SER A 159 -10.71 13.29 -8.54
C SER A 159 -11.34 14.18 -9.63
N ARG A 160 -12.39 14.95 -9.29
CA ARG A 160 -13.03 15.87 -10.25
C ARG A 160 -12.09 17.01 -10.64
N THR A 161 -11.31 17.54 -9.70
CA THR A 161 -10.29 18.55 -9.99
C THR A 161 -9.23 18.02 -10.94
N VAL A 162 -8.73 16.80 -10.71
CA VAL A 162 -7.76 16.15 -11.59
C VAL A 162 -8.35 15.93 -12.98
N VAL A 163 -9.58 15.40 -13.09
CA VAL A 163 -10.28 15.24 -14.38
C VAL A 163 -10.37 16.55 -15.14
N LYS A 164 -10.75 17.64 -14.45
CA LYS A 164 -10.85 18.97 -15.07
C LYS A 164 -9.50 19.45 -15.62
N LYS A 165 -8.44 19.34 -14.82
CA LYS A 165 -7.08 19.76 -15.21
C LYS A 165 -6.52 18.94 -16.39
N LEU A 166 -6.78 17.63 -16.41
CA LEU A 166 -6.42 16.77 -17.54
C LEU A 166 -7.20 17.15 -18.81
N LEU A 167 -8.50 17.40 -18.69
CA LEU A 167 -9.35 17.79 -19.81
C LEU A 167 -8.94 19.15 -20.42
N GLU A 168 -8.53 20.12 -19.59
CA GLU A 168 -7.97 21.41 -20.04
C GLU A 168 -6.73 21.25 -20.92
N HIS A 169 -6.06 20.09 -20.83
CA HIS A 169 -4.89 19.71 -21.62
C HIS A 169 -5.20 18.66 -22.70
N ASN A 170 -6.48 18.43 -23.02
CA ASN A 170 -6.95 17.43 -23.97
C ASN A 170 -6.60 15.97 -23.60
N LEU A 171 -6.30 15.70 -22.33
CA LEU A 171 -6.08 14.35 -21.82
C LEU A 171 -7.40 13.77 -21.33
N LYS A 172 -7.80 12.64 -21.93
CA LYS A 172 -9.01 11.93 -21.48
C LYS A 172 -8.71 11.21 -20.18
N SER A 173 -9.68 11.25 -19.27
CA SER A 173 -9.60 10.55 -18.00
C SER A 173 -10.99 10.19 -17.50
N TYR A 174 -11.04 9.27 -16.54
CA TYR A 174 -12.30 8.83 -15.94
C TYR A 174 -12.05 8.35 -14.50
N ILE A 175 -13.11 8.39 -13.71
CA ILE A 175 -13.07 7.97 -12.31
C ILE A 175 -13.59 6.54 -12.21
N VAL A 176 -12.72 5.63 -11.78
CA VAL A 176 -13.00 4.19 -11.73
C VAL A 176 -14.29 3.90 -10.94
N GLY A 177 -15.25 3.28 -11.63
CA GLY A 177 -16.55 2.85 -11.11
C GLY A 177 -17.49 3.96 -10.62
N ILE A 178 -17.28 5.19 -11.09
CA ILE A 178 -18.24 6.31 -11.00
C ILE A 178 -18.70 6.71 -12.40
N THR A 179 -17.76 6.99 -13.31
CA THR A 179 -18.05 7.48 -14.65
C THR A 179 -18.26 6.35 -15.67
N ASN A 180 -17.93 5.12 -15.31
CA ASN A 180 -18.08 3.91 -16.14
C ASN A 180 -18.87 2.83 -15.40
N ASP A 181 -19.24 1.79 -16.17
CA ASP A 181 -19.69 0.52 -15.61
C ASP A 181 -18.71 -0.01 -14.57
N ARG A 182 -19.23 -0.60 -13.49
CA ARG A 182 -18.42 -0.98 -12.31
C ARG A 182 -17.31 -1.99 -12.63
N GLU A 183 -17.43 -2.70 -13.74
CA GLU A 183 -16.51 -3.74 -14.19
C GLU A 183 -15.40 -3.21 -15.13
N ILE A 184 -15.54 -2.00 -15.68
CA ILE A 184 -14.57 -1.42 -16.62
C ILE A 184 -13.56 -0.56 -15.86
N ILE A 185 -12.36 -1.11 -15.72
CA ILE A 185 -11.26 -0.51 -14.96
C ILE A 185 -10.32 0.32 -15.82
N PHE A 186 -9.99 -0.15 -17.03
CA PHE A 186 -9.13 0.51 -18.03
C PHE A 186 -9.94 0.81 -19.29
N ILE A 187 -9.95 2.07 -19.75
CA ILE A 187 -10.48 2.47 -21.06
C ILE A 187 -9.30 2.85 -21.93
N GLU A 188 -9.19 2.25 -23.12
CA GLU A 188 -8.20 2.65 -24.12
C GLU A 188 -8.16 4.18 -24.31
N LYS A 189 -6.94 4.73 -24.37
CA LYS A 189 -6.69 6.17 -24.58
C LYS A 189 -7.33 7.06 -23.51
N SER A 190 -7.37 6.59 -22.26
CA SER A 190 -7.91 7.36 -21.14
C SER A 190 -7.22 7.01 -19.83
N ILE A 191 -6.87 8.04 -19.06
CA ILE A 191 -6.16 7.90 -17.79
C ILE A 191 -7.14 7.48 -16.68
N ALA A 192 -6.79 6.43 -15.96
CA ALA A 192 -7.58 5.94 -14.83
C ALA A 192 -7.33 6.78 -13.57
N ILE A 193 -8.39 7.28 -12.93
CA ILE A 193 -8.31 7.95 -11.62
C ILE A 193 -9.11 7.13 -10.62
N SER A 194 -8.48 6.76 -9.51
CA SER A 194 -9.10 5.90 -8.50
C SER A 194 -8.87 6.43 -7.08
N SER A 195 -9.88 6.23 -6.23
CA SER A 195 -9.66 6.23 -4.79
C SER A 195 -8.95 4.95 -4.37
N ILE A 196 -8.33 4.95 -3.19
CA ILE A 196 -7.58 3.78 -2.71
C ILE A 196 -8.42 2.49 -2.64
N TYR A 197 -9.67 2.58 -2.18
CA TYR A 197 -10.54 1.40 -2.03
C TYR A 197 -10.92 0.77 -3.36
N ARG A 198 -10.92 1.56 -4.44
CA ARG A 198 -11.18 1.08 -5.81
C ARG A 198 -9.91 0.76 -6.59
N ALA A 199 -8.74 1.15 -6.08
CA ALA A 199 -7.47 0.81 -6.71
C ALA A 199 -7.10 -0.67 -6.48
N LYS A 200 -7.73 -1.34 -5.51
CA LYS A 200 -7.44 -2.74 -5.19
C LYS A 200 -7.76 -3.66 -6.37
N GLY A 201 -6.80 -4.53 -6.72
CA GLY A 201 -6.90 -5.40 -7.90
C GLY A 201 -6.54 -4.73 -9.23
N ASN A 202 -6.42 -3.39 -9.25
CA ASN A 202 -6.11 -2.62 -10.44
C ASN A 202 -4.63 -2.24 -10.40
N GLU A 203 -3.87 -2.62 -11.42
CA GLU A 203 -2.43 -2.38 -11.50
C GLU A 203 -2.11 -1.75 -12.85
N ALA A 204 -1.21 -0.78 -12.86
CA ALA A 204 -0.82 -0.06 -14.06
C ALA A 204 0.72 0.02 -14.16
N PRO A 205 1.30 0.08 -15.38
CA PRO A 205 2.72 0.33 -15.56
C PRO A 205 3.23 1.55 -14.81
N LEU A 206 2.54 2.69 -14.90
CA LEU A 206 2.91 3.94 -14.25
C LEU A 206 1.81 4.38 -13.27
N VAL A 207 2.19 4.57 -12.00
CA VAL A 207 1.27 5.01 -10.94
C VAL A 207 1.68 6.33 -10.34
N TYR A 208 0.74 7.27 -10.25
CA TYR A 208 0.89 8.50 -9.49
C TYR A 208 0.10 8.38 -8.19
N VAL A 209 0.78 8.46 -7.05
CA VAL A 209 0.16 8.47 -5.72
C VAL A 209 0.10 9.92 -5.25
N LEU A 210 -1.09 10.51 -5.29
CA LEU A 210 -1.30 11.92 -4.96
C LEU A 210 -1.61 12.11 -3.47
N ASN A 211 -1.22 13.28 -2.97
CA ASN A 211 -1.52 13.75 -1.61
C ASN A 211 -1.01 12.82 -0.51
N SER A 212 0.15 12.23 -0.74
CA SER A 212 0.76 11.22 0.13
C SER A 212 1.01 11.71 1.56
N GLN A 213 1.11 13.03 1.78
CA GLN A 213 1.19 13.65 3.10
C GLN A 213 0.03 13.27 4.03
N SER A 214 -1.15 13.04 3.46
CA SER A 214 -2.35 12.61 4.19
C SER A 214 -2.10 11.31 4.97
N CYS A 215 -1.12 10.52 4.54
CA CYS A 215 -0.75 9.23 5.12
C CYS A 215 0.43 9.31 6.11
N PHE A 216 1.06 10.47 6.30
CA PHE A 216 2.25 10.59 7.15
C PHE A 216 1.93 10.43 8.64
N ASP A 217 0.91 11.12 9.14
CA ASP A 217 0.50 11.11 10.55
C ASP A 217 -1.02 11.23 10.74
N GLY A 218 -1.47 11.11 11.99
CA GLY A 218 -2.86 11.34 12.40
C GLY A 218 -3.56 10.11 12.95
N VAL A 219 -4.87 10.24 13.15
CA VAL A 219 -5.73 9.18 13.68
C VAL A 219 -5.74 7.99 12.70
N GLU A 220 -5.78 6.77 13.23
CA GLU A 220 -5.68 5.53 12.46
C GLU A 220 -4.42 5.44 11.57
N LEU A 221 -3.25 5.85 12.10
CA LEU A 221 -1.98 5.87 11.36
C LEU A 221 -1.66 4.54 10.63
N THR A 222 -1.95 3.39 11.23
CA THR A 222 -1.76 2.09 10.57
C THR A 222 -2.57 2.00 9.28
N LYS A 223 -3.83 2.45 9.29
CA LYS A 223 -4.70 2.47 8.11
C LYS A 223 -4.15 3.40 7.03
N LYS A 224 -3.74 4.60 7.42
CA LYS A 224 -3.08 5.57 6.54
C LYS A 224 -1.81 5.02 5.87
N ARG A 225 -0.93 4.35 6.62
CA ARG A 225 0.27 3.73 6.05
C ARG A 225 -0.03 2.52 5.18
N ASN A 226 -1.11 1.80 5.48
CA ASN A 226 -1.61 0.71 4.64
C ASN A 226 -2.22 1.20 3.32
N ILE A 227 -2.86 2.37 3.31
CA ILE A 227 -3.29 3.07 2.09
C ILE A 227 -2.08 3.37 1.21
N LEU A 228 -1.02 3.95 1.79
CA LEU A 228 0.20 4.27 1.06
C LEU A 228 0.88 3.01 0.50
N PHE A 229 0.98 1.94 1.31
CA PHE A 229 1.46 0.64 0.87
C PHE A 229 0.67 0.13 -0.34
N THR A 230 -0.66 0.18 -0.25
CA THR A 230 -1.55 -0.31 -1.30
C THR A 230 -1.38 0.51 -2.58
N ALA A 231 -1.34 1.83 -2.48
CA ALA A 231 -1.17 2.74 -3.61
C ALA A 231 0.15 2.47 -4.35
N ILE A 232 1.26 2.39 -3.62
CA ILE A 232 2.59 2.13 -4.20
C ILE A 232 2.61 0.76 -4.91
N THR A 233 2.01 -0.26 -4.29
CA THR A 233 1.98 -1.64 -4.82
C THR A 233 0.95 -1.85 -5.93
N ARG A 234 0.29 -0.80 -6.43
CA ARG A 234 -0.45 -0.86 -7.70
C ARG A 234 0.44 -0.64 -8.92
N SER A 235 1.68 -0.17 -8.71
CA SER A 235 2.64 0.00 -9.80
C SER A 235 3.22 -1.33 -10.27
N ARG A 236 3.28 -1.50 -11.59
CA ARG A 236 3.99 -2.62 -12.20
C ARG A 236 5.44 -2.26 -12.52
N ALA A 237 5.70 -1.02 -12.94
CA ALA A 237 7.04 -0.58 -13.31
C ALA A 237 7.44 0.70 -12.57
N TRP A 238 6.70 1.79 -12.74
CA TRP A 238 7.04 3.11 -12.20
C TRP A 238 6.02 3.60 -11.19
N VAL A 239 6.51 4.29 -10.16
CA VAL A 239 5.65 4.94 -9.17
C VAL A 239 6.19 6.29 -8.73
N ASN A 240 5.33 7.30 -8.79
CA ASN A 240 5.61 8.65 -8.34
C ASN A 240 4.77 8.94 -7.09
N ILE A 241 5.42 9.05 -5.94
CA ILE A 241 4.82 9.37 -4.65
C ILE A 241 4.85 10.89 -4.49
N LEU A 242 3.69 11.53 -4.69
CA LEU A 242 3.55 12.97 -4.75
C LEU A 242 2.80 13.48 -3.52
N GLY A 243 3.19 14.66 -3.07
CA GLY A 243 2.54 15.35 -1.96
C GLY A 243 3.11 16.74 -1.76
N TYR A 244 2.49 17.48 -0.85
CA TYR A 244 2.95 18.80 -0.40
C TYR A 244 2.77 18.88 1.10
N ASN A 245 3.42 19.84 1.77
CA ASN A 245 3.22 19.99 3.21
C ASN A 245 1.85 20.62 3.48
N GLU A 246 0.91 19.85 4.03
CA GLU A 246 -0.41 20.37 4.43
C GLU A 246 -0.40 20.79 5.90
N VAL A 247 0.25 19.99 6.75
CA VAL A 247 0.46 20.28 8.17
C VAL A 247 1.93 20.08 8.55
N ASP A 248 2.54 21.14 9.09
CA ASP A 248 3.95 21.16 9.48
C ASP A 248 4.89 20.77 8.31
N ASN A 249 5.59 19.65 8.43
CA ASN A 249 6.55 19.10 7.46
C ASN A 249 6.19 17.65 7.12
N ASP A 250 4.90 17.32 7.07
CA ASP A 250 4.39 15.96 6.90
C ASP A 250 4.92 15.27 5.63
N MET A 251 4.81 15.90 4.47
CA MET A 251 5.36 15.35 3.22
C MET A 251 6.88 15.26 3.27
N ASP A 252 7.56 16.29 3.79
CA ASP A 252 9.02 16.29 3.88
C ASP A 252 9.57 15.20 4.78
N GLU A 253 8.90 14.89 5.89
CA GLU A 253 9.27 13.78 6.76
C GLU A 253 8.97 12.43 6.10
N LEU A 254 7.89 12.31 5.32
CA LEU A 254 7.62 11.11 4.52
C LEU A 254 8.69 10.92 3.43
N TYR A 255 9.10 11.99 2.75
CA TYR A 255 10.21 12.00 1.80
C TYR A 255 11.51 11.54 2.46
N LYS A 256 11.83 12.03 3.66
CA LYS A 256 13.01 11.59 4.42
C LYS A 256 12.96 10.11 4.77
N GLU A 257 11.78 9.55 5.05
CA GLU A 257 11.64 8.09 5.24
C GLU A 257 12.03 7.34 3.96
N VAL A 258 11.54 7.76 2.80
CA VAL A 258 11.89 7.16 1.50
C VAL A 258 13.39 7.28 1.22
N GLN A 259 13.96 8.48 1.38
CA GLN A 259 15.37 8.72 1.11
C GLN A 259 16.26 7.85 2.01
N LYS A 260 15.90 7.67 3.28
CA LYS A 260 16.63 6.75 4.18
C LYS A 260 16.63 5.31 3.68
N VAL A 261 15.53 4.82 3.08
CA VAL A 261 15.51 3.48 2.47
C VAL A 261 16.52 3.38 1.33
N ILE A 262 16.58 4.40 0.47
CA ILE A 262 17.51 4.48 -0.66
C ILE A 262 18.96 4.54 -0.15
N ASP A 263 19.26 5.43 0.79
CA ASP A 263 20.58 5.63 1.39
C ASP A 263 21.09 4.35 2.08
N LYS A 264 20.17 3.61 2.72
CA LYS A 264 20.43 2.31 3.36
C LYS A 264 20.43 1.15 2.37
N LYS A 265 20.38 1.41 1.07
CA LYS A 265 20.40 0.41 -0.02
C LYS A 265 19.33 -0.65 0.16
N PHE A 266 18.12 -0.24 0.54
CA PHE A 266 16.95 -1.10 0.70
C PHE A 266 17.10 -2.18 1.79
N ILE A 267 18.03 -1.98 2.72
CA ILE A 267 18.14 -2.76 3.96
C ILE A 267 17.26 -2.08 5.00
N PHE A 268 16.48 -2.84 5.76
CA PHE A 268 15.76 -2.36 6.93
C PHE A 268 16.63 -2.49 8.15
N GLU A 269 16.72 -1.42 8.94
CA GLU A 269 17.51 -1.36 10.17
C GLU A 269 16.63 -0.73 11.25
N PHE A 270 16.30 -1.51 12.28
CA PHE A 270 15.49 -1.02 13.39
C PHE A 270 15.80 -1.78 14.68
N ILE A 271 15.43 -1.18 15.81
CA ILE A 271 15.54 -1.83 17.11
C ILE A 271 14.33 -2.73 17.32
N VAL A 272 14.57 -3.99 17.66
CA VAL A 272 13.51 -4.94 17.99
C VAL A 272 12.77 -4.43 19.24
N PRO A 273 11.47 -4.09 19.15
CA PRO A 273 10.74 -3.56 20.29
C PRO A 273 10.59 -4.64 21.37
N THR A 274 10.54 -4.21 22.63
CA THR A 274 10.13 -5.05 23.74
C THR A 274 8.68 -5.52 23.57
N LYS A 275 8.28 -6.57 24.28
CA LYS A 275 6.89 -7.07 24.25
C LYS A 275 5.87 -5.99 24.64
N GLU A 276 6.24 -5.10 25.56
CA GLU A 276 5.39 -3.99 26.00
C GLU A 276 5.26 -2.90 24.94
N GLU A 277 6.36 -2.52 24.28
CA GLU A 277 6.33 -1.58 23.16
C GLU A 277 5.54 -2.14 21.98
N ALA A 278 5.76 -3.41 21.63
CA ALA A 278 4.98 -4.09 20.60
C ALA A 278 3.49 -4.15 20.95
N ALA A 279 3.12 -4.31 22.23
CA ALA A 279 1.73 -4.24 22.67
C ALA A 279 1.16 -2.82 22.58
N LYS A 280 1.93 -1.79 22.92
CA LYS A 280 1.52 -0.37 22.75
C LYS A 280 1.30 -0.02 21.27
N LEU A 281 2.17 -0.49 20.37
CA LEU A 281 1.99 -0.37 18.92
C LEU A 281 0.67 -1.00 18.44
N ARG A 282 0.12 -2.00 19.15
CA ARG A 282 -1.20 -2.57 18.83
C ARG A 282 -2.33 -1.71 19.41
N ILE A 283 -2.22 -1.32 20.68
CA ILE A 283 -3.29 -0.65 21.43
C ILE A 283 -3.54 0.75 20.87
N ILE A 284 -2.50 1.51 20.57
CA ILE A 284 -2.61 2.87 19.97
C ILE A 284 -3.38 2.83 18.64
N HIS A 285 -3.41 1.67 17.97
CA HIS A 285 -4.05 1.49 16.67
C HIS A 285 -5.32 0.62 16.73
N LYS A 286 -5.85 0.35 17.93
CA LYS A 286 -7.03 -0.50 18.18
C LYS A 286 -8.23 0.27 18.73
N ASP A 287 -8.49 1.48 18.27
CA ASP A 287 -9.70 2.21 18.67
C ASP A 287 -10.93 1.81 17.84
N ARG A 288 -11.40 0.58 18.07
CA ARG A 288 -12.82 0.22 18.23
C ARG A 288 -12.95 -1.12 18.97
N PRO A 289 -13.75 -1.22 20.04
CA PRO A 289 -14.05 -2.47 20.70
C PRO A 289 -15.14 -3.20 19.93
N HIS A 290 -14.82 -4.32 19.29
CA HIS A 290 -15.79 -5.41 19.22
C HIS A 290 -15.11 -6.73 19.60
N ASP A 291 -15.80 -7.39 20.50
CA ASP A 291 -15.43 -8.56 21.26
C ASP A 291 -15.04 -9.76 20.39
N SER A 292 -13.99 -10.48 20.80
CA SER A 292 -13.98 -11.93 21.02
C SER A 292 -12.62 -12.63 20.80
N LYS A 293 -12.06 -13.06 21.93
CA LYS A 293 -11.35 -14.32 22.28
C LYS A 293 -10.41 -15.04 21.30
N GLU A 294 -9.25 -15.33 21.88
CA GLU A 294 -8.22 -16.36 21.57
C GLU A 294 -8.51 -17.34 20.42
N ARG A 295 -7.71 -17.28 19.35
CA ARG A 295 -7.61 -18.37 18.37
C ARG A 295 -6.25 -18.47 17.68
N ILE A 296 -5.60 -19.61 17.93
CA ILE A 296 -4.77 -20.50 17.09
C ILE A 296 -3.86 -19.85 16.03
N ARG A 297 -2.58 -20.23 16.15
CA ARG A 297 -1.37 -19.59 15.64
C ARG A 297 -0.91 -20.24 14.32
N LYS A 298 -0.36 -19.39 13.43
CA LYS A 298 0.14 -19.60 12.05
C LYS A 298 -0.86 -19.19 10.96
N GLY A 299 -0.55 -18.08 10.27
CA GLY A 299 -1.29 -17.52 9.12
C GLY A 299 -1.96 -16.16 9.33
N LYS A 300 -2.40 -15.80 10.55
CA LYS A 300 -3.25 -14.61 10.76
C LYS A 300 -2.56 -13.24 10.75
N ALA A 301 -1.27 -13.12 11.04
CA ALA A 301 -0.65 -11.79 11.18
C ALA A 301 -0.30 -11.14 9.83
N CYS A 302 0.13 -11.92 8.83
CA CYS A 302 0.20 -11.44 7.44
C CYS A 302 -1.20 -11.13 6.91
N LYS A 303 -2.16 -11.99 7.26
CA LYS A 303 -3.57 -11.77 6.96
C LYS A 303 -4.09 -10.46 7.57
N LYS A 304 -3.78 -10.09 8.81
CA LYS A 304 -4.19 -8.80 9.40
C LYS A 304 -3.65 -7.56 8.70
N PHE A 305 -2.39 -7.58 8.24
CA PHE A 305 -1.84 -6.49 7.43
C PHE A 305 -2.59 -6.38 6.08
N LEU A 306 -2.95 -7.53 5.49
CA LEU A 306 -3.73 -7.62 4.25
C LEU A 306 -5.26 -7.45 4.44
N ASP A 307 -5.81 -7.74 5.62
CA ASP A 307 -7.24 -7.75 5.99
C ASP A 307 -7.67 -6.36 6.46
N GLY A 308 -6.77 -5.59 7.10
CA GLY A 308 -6.95 -4.15 7.30
C GLY A 308 -7.04 -3.37 5.98
N LEU A 309 -6.79 -4.01 4.85
CA LEU A 309 -7.06 -3.51 3.50
C LEU A 309 -8.39 -4.01 2.89
N ASP A 310 -9.12 -4.92 3.55
CA ASP A 310 -10.32 -5.60 3.03
C ASP A 310 -11.62 -5.26 3.78
N GLU A 311 -11.59 -5.04 5.11
CA GLU A 311 -12.83 -4.92 5.91
C GLU A 311 -13.60 -3.60 5.69
N ASP A 312 -12.95 -2.55 5.19
CA ASP A 312 -13.50 -1.20 5.14
C ASP A 312 -14.29 -0.86 3.86
N GLU A 313 -14.45 -1.82 2.93
CA GLU A 313 -15.28 -1.64 1.73
C GLU A 313 -16.78 -1.48 2.08
N LYS A 314 -17.22 -1.96 3.25
CA LYS A 314 -18.64 -1.98 3.64
C LYS A 314 -19.16 -0.68 4.22
N ASP A 315 -18.32 0.15 4.83
CA ASP A 315 -18.77 1.32 5.61
C ASP A 315 -18.98 2.58 4.75
N LEU A 316 -18.47 2.63 3.51
CA LEU A 316 -18.59 3.81 2.64
C LEU A 316 -19.65 3.68 1.53
N VAL A 317 -20.19 2.47 1.28
CA VAL A 317 -21.31 2.26 0.34
C VAL A 317 -22.59 2.96 0.83
N GLY A 318 -22.65 3.34 2.11
CA GLY A 318 -23.79 4.05 2.72
C GLY A 318 -23.87 5.55 2.39
N TYR A 319 -22.80 6.21 1.96
CA TYR A 319 -22.78 7.67 1.77
C TYR A 319 -23.10 8.16 0.35
N GLY A 320 -23.33 7.25 -0.61
CA GLY A 320 -23.62 7.59 -2.02
C GLY A 320 -25.10 7.57 -2.42
N ARG A 321 -26.04 7.42 -1.47
CA ARG A 321 -27.49 7.45 -1.76
C ARG A 321 -28.16 8.62 -1.09
N ASN A 322 -28.42 9.63 -1.91
CA ASN A 322 -29.40 10.74 -1.78
C ASN A 322 -28.66 12.04 -2.01
N TYR A 323 -28.80 12.60 -3.22
CA TYR A 323 -29.08 14.02 -3.49
C TYR A 323 -29.26 14.14 -5.02
N ASN A 324 -30.40 13.63 -5.48
CA ASN A 324 -31.03 14.15 -6.70
C ASN A 324 -32.08 15.14 -6.21
N GLU A 325 -31.73 16.43 -6.27
CA GLU A 325 -32.65 17.55 -6.55
C GLU A 325 -31.84 18.71 -7.13
#